data_AF-A0A1J4KE04-F1
#
_entry.id   AF-A0A1J4KE04-F1
#
_cell.length_a   1.000
_cell.length_b   1.000
_cell.length_c   1.000
_cell.angle_alpha   90.00
_cell.angle_beta   90.00
_cell.angle_gamma   90.00
#
_symmetry.space_group_name_H-M   'P 1'
#
loop_
_entity.id
_entity.type
_entity.pdbx_description
1 polymer ?
#
loop_
_entity_poly.entity_id
_entity_poly.type
_entity_poly.pdbx_seq_one_letter_code
_entity_poly.pdbx_strand_id
1 'polypeptide(L)'
;MPNLTLTENIYNTEYRSLSMTEKFNIAFGIACGMRHLHKNHIIHRDLKPDNVLIDHDMHPRISDFGLSKFLEKGYASTAAKGTPAYMAPEVISGDEYTYSADVYSYGILINELFSAKKPFSDAPTLFALFNRVLDNQRPEITSNTPPQFASLIKDCWCSEPNKRPSFDQIVERLQRDDFILDGIDQKDVSSYRSIANVV
;
A
#
# COMPACT_ATOMS: atom_id res chain seq x y z
N MET A 1 -19.90 -0.45 -11.93
CA MET A 1 -19.58 0.60 -10.92
C MET A 1 -18.81 -0.08 -9.80
N PRO A 2 -17.80 0.58 -9.19
CA PRO A 2 -17.07 -0.02 -8.07
C PRO A 2 -18.00 -0.28 -6.87
N ASN A 3 -17.79 -1.42 -6.21
CA ASN A 3 -18.44 -1.84 -4.99
C ASN A 3 -17.51 -1.48 -3.81
N LEU A 4 -17.73 -0.30 -3.24
CA LEU A 4 -17.10 0.13 -1.98
C LEU A 4 -15.57 0.36 -2.07
N THR A 5 -15.07 1.05 -1.04
CA THR A 5 -13.64 1.25 -0.77
C THR A 5 -13.01 -0.02 -0.20
N LEU A 6 -11.69 -0.11 -0.25
CA LEU A 6 -10.95 -1.19 0.40
C LEU A 6 -11.11 -1.11 1.92
N THR A 7 -11.23 0.09 2.52
CA THR A 7 -11.57 0.25 3.95
C THR A 7 -12.84 -0.51 4.29
N GLU A 8 -13.91 -0.31 3.54
CA GLU A 8 -15.20 -0.98 3.78
C GLU A 8 -15.06 -2.50 3.60
N ASN A 9 -14.30 -2.96 2.62
CA ASN A 9 -14.04 -4.40 2.43
C ASN A 9 -13.17 -5.03 3.53
N ILE A 10 -12.27 -4.27 4.16
CA ILE A 10 -11.44 -4.75 5.28
C ILE A 10 -12.27 -4.89 6.56
N TYR A 11 -13.15 -3.92 6.85
CA TYR A 11 -13.81 -3.82 8.15
C TYR A 11 -15.25 -4.30 8.18
N ASN A 12 -15.95 -4.36 7.04
CA ASN A 12 -17.34 -4.83 6.99
C ASN A 12 -17.41 -6.36 6.91
N THR A 13 -17.04 -7.01 8.02
CA THR A 13 -17.02 -8.49 8.13
C THR A 13 -18.38 -9.09 8.44
N GLU A 14 -19.45 -8.29 8.57
CA GLU A 14 -20.80 -8.80 8.88
C GLU A 14 -21.31 -9.79 7.83
N TYR A 15 -20.79 -9.70 6.60
CA TYR A 15 -21.20 -10.56 5.48
C TYR A 15 -20.09 -11.51 5.00
N ARG A 16 -18.83 -11.05 4.98
CA ARG A 16 -17.69 -11.86 4.52
C ARG A 16 -16.35 -11.23 4.91
N SER A 17 -15.34 -12.05 5.19
CA SER A 17 -13.94 -11.62 5.26
C SER A 17 -13.22 -11.86 3.93
N LEU A 18 -12.23 -11.01 3.61
CA LEU A 18 -11.37 -11.23 2.45
C LEU A 18 -10.54 -12.50 2.61
N SER A 19 -10.63 -13.37 1.61
CA SER A 19 -9.78 -14.57 1.50
C SER A 19 -8.31 -14.20 1.26
N MET A 20 -7.42 -15.17 1.44
CA MET A 20 -6.00 -14.98 1.18
C MET A 20 -5.72 -14.64 -0.30
N THR A 21 -6.43 -15.31 -1.22
CA THR A 21 -6.36 -15.03 -2.66
C THR A 21 -6.74 -13.59 -2.98
N GLU A 22 -7.83 -13.09 -2.39
CA GLU A 22 -8.29 -11.71 -2.62
C GLU A 22 -7.31 -10.69 -2.04
N LYS A 23 -6.81 -10.92 -0.82
CA LYS A 23 -5.78 -10.05 -0.24
C LYS A 23 -4.53 -10.00 -1.12
N PHE A 24 -4.10 -11.14 -1.67
CA PHE A 24 -2.99 -11.18 -2.61
C PHE A 24 -3.30 -10.40 -3.90
N ASN A 25 -4.43 -10.67 -4.56
CA ASN A 25 -4.83 -10.00 -5.79
C ASN A 25 -4.97 -8.49 -5.58
N ILE A 26 -5.54 -8.05 -4.45
CA ILE A 26 -5.63 -6.65 -4.07
C ILE A 26 -4.23 -6.04 -3.90
N ALA A 27 -3.35 -6.66 -3.13
CA ALA A 27 -1.97 -6.18 -2.95
C ALA A 27 -1.23 -6.05 -4.29
N PHE A 28 -1.32 -7.09 -5.12
CA PHE A 28 -0.69 -7.15 -6.43
C PHE A 28 -1.25 -6.09 -7.40
N GLY A 29 -2.57 -5.92 -7.43
CA GLY A 29 -3.23 -4.94 -8.29
C GLY A 29 -2.89 -3.50 -7.92
N ILE A 30 -2.85 -3.18 -6.62
CA ILE A 30 -2.41 -1.87 -6.14
C ILE A 30 -0.96 -1.63 -6.56
N ALA A 31 -0.07 -2.61 -6.40
CA ALA A 31 1.33 -2.47 -6.82
C ALA A 31 1.45 -2.23 -8.34
N CYS A 32 0.67 -2.93 -9.17
CA CYS A 32 0.66 -2.73 -10.63
C CYS A 32 0.14 -1.33 -10.99
N GLY A 33 -0.95 -0.87 -10.38
CA GLY A 33 -1.48 0.47 -10.61
C GLY A 33 -0.50 1.57 -10.21
N MET A 34 0.16 1.43 -9.05
CA MET A 34 1.17 2.39 -8.60
C MET A 34 2.42 2.38 -9.48
N ARG A 35 2.85 1.19 -9.96
CA ARG A 35 3.90 1.05 -10.98
C ARG A 35 3.56 1.86 -12.23
N HIS A 36 2.32 1.77 -12.71
CA HIS A 36 1.84 2.53 -13.86
C HIS A 36 1.92 4.05 -13.61
N LEU A 37 1.46 4.53 -12.44
CA LEU A 37 1.52 5.95 -12.08
C LEU A 37 2.97 6.45 -12.05
N HIS A 38 3.87 5.73 -11.38
CA HIS A 38 5.28 6.12 -11.25
C HIS A 38 6.00 6.13 -12.60
N LYS A 39 5.69 5.19 -13.50
CA LYS A 39 6.21 5.20 -14.89
C LYS A 39 5.76 6.40 -15.70
N ASN A 40 4.57 6.93 -15.40
CA ASN A 40 4.03 8.16 -15.98
C ASN A 40 4.41 9.42 -15.18
N HIS A 41 5.39 9.31 -14.29
CA HIS A 41 5.89 10.40 -13.45
C HIS A 41 4.83 11.03 -12.53
N ILE A 42 3.84 10.24 -12.11
CA ILE A 42 2.77 10.67 -11.19
C ILE A 42 3.06 10.09 -9.80
N ILE A 43 3.10 10.96 -8.80
CA ILE A 43 3.10 10.58 -7.38
C ILE A 43 1.68 10.70 -6.84
N HIS A 44 1.20 9.67 -6.14
CA HIS A 44 -0.17 9.62 -5.64
C HIS A 44 -0.40 10.56 -4.44
N ARG A 45 0.49 10.49 -3.44
CA ARG A 45 0.54 11.32 -2.22
C ARG A 45 -0.46 11.04 -1.11
N ASP A 46 -1.52 10.27 -1.37
CA ASP A 46 -2.48 9.84 -0.34
C ASP A 46 -2.92 8.38 -0.55
N LEU A 47 -1.96 7.47 -0.74
CA LEU A 47 -2.26 6.05 -0.93
C LEU A 47 -2.69 5.43 0.40
N LYS A 48 -3.95 4.98 0.48
CA LYS A 48 -4.58 4.36 1.66
C LYS A 48 -5.78 3.51 1.22
N PRO A 49 -6.31 2.61 2.06
CA PRO A 49 -7.49 1.80 1.72
C PRO A 49 -8.72 2.61 1.29
N ASP A 50 -8.94 3.81 1.85
CA ASP A 50 -10.06 4.68 1.48
C ASP A 50 -9.98 5.15 0.01
N ASN A 51 -8.77 5.23 -0.53
CA ASN A 51 -8.49 5.67 -1.89
C ASN A 51 -8.27 4.50 -2.86
N VAL A 52 -8.58 3.27 -2.45
CA VAL A 52 -8.62 2.09 -3.31
C VAL A 52 -10.06 1.62 -3.40
N LEU A 53 -10.62 1.59 -4.60
CA LEU A 53 -11.96 1.08 -4.88
C LEU A 53 -11.88 -0.39 -5.30
N ILE A 54 -12.82 -1.21 -4.87
CA ILE A 54 -12.90 -2.62 -5.25
C ILE A 54 -14.04 -2.79 -6.27
N ASP A 55 -13.77 -3.41 -7.42
CA ASP A 55 -14.82 -3.71 -8.38
C ASP A 55 -15.49 -5.06 -8.12
N HIS A 56 -16.49 -5.41 -8.94
CA HIS A 56 -17.27 -6.63 -8.80
C HIS A 56 -16.47 -7.93 -8.87
N ASP A 57 -15.28 -7.90 -9.47
CA ASP A 57 -14.39 -9.06 -9.61
C ASP A 57 -13.33 -9.07 -8.50
N MET A 58 -13.51 -8.27 -7.44
CA MET A 58 -12.54 -8.07 -6.35
C MET A 58 -11.21 -7.45 -6.81
N HIS A 59 -11.18 -6.77 -7.95
CA HIS A 59 -9.99 -6.10 -8.44
C HIS A 59 -9.88 -4.67 -7.90
N PRO A 60 -8.70 -4.26 -7.39
CA PRO A 60 -8.47 -2.92 -6.88
C PRO A 60 -8.30 -1.89 -8.01
N ARG A 61 -8.78 -0.68 -7.76
CA ARG A 61 -8.57 0.51 -8.59
C ARG A 61 -8.14 1.67 -7.71
N ILE A 62 -6.99 2.25 -8.02
CA ILE A 62 -6.49 3.45 -7.32
C ILE A 62 -7.37 4.64 -7.72
N SER A 63 -7.73 5.45 -6.74
CA SER A 63 -8.64 6.59 -6.89
C SER A 63 -8.16 7.78 -6.05
N ASP A 64 -8.87 8.90 -6.16
CA ASP A 64 -8.56 10.17 -5.48
C ASP A 64 -7.17 10.74 -5.77
N PHE A 65 -7.05 11.30 -6.96
CA PHE A 65 -5.85 12.01 -7.42
C PHE A 65 -5.83 13.48 -6.97
N GLY A 66 -6.68 13.90 -6.01
CA GLY A 66 -6.79 15.30 -5.58
C GLY A 66 -5.50 15.87 -4.98
N LEU A 67 -4.63 14.99 -4.46
CA LEU A 67 -3.31 15.34 -3.95
C LEU A 67 -2.16 14.95 -4.88
N SER A 68 -2.45 14.25 -5.98
CA SER A 68 -1.43 13.73 -6.88
C SER A 68 -0.70 14.84 -7.61
N LYS A 69 0.55 14.57 -7.99
CA LYS A 69 1.42 15.55 -8.64
C LYS A 69 2.29 14.88 -9.69
N PHE A 70 2.48 15.56 -10.82
CA PHE A 70 3.54 15.21 -11.75
C PHE A 70 4.90 15.61 -11.16
N LEU A 71 5.85 14.68 -11.18
CA LEU A 71 7.23 14.96 -10.81
C LEU A 71 7.90 15.70 -11.99
N GLU A 72 7.73 17.02 -12.06
CA GLU A 72 8.52 17.85 -12.97
C GLU A 72 9.96 17.95 -12.45
N LYS A 73 10.94 17.81 -13.36
CA LYS A 73 12.37 17.93 -13.04
C LYS A 73 12.62 19.25 -12.30
N GLY A 74 12.97 19.16 -11.02
CA GLY A 74 13.37 20.31 -10.19
C GLY A 74 12.32 20.86 -9.22
N TYR A 75 11.11 20.27 -9.12
CA TYR A 75 10.07 20.76 -8.20
C TYR A 75 9.62 19.73 -7.16
N ALA A 76 10.49 19.54 -6.15
CA ALA A 76 10.17 19.04 -4.83
C ALA A 76 8.93 19.73 -4.25
N SER A 77 7.94 18.98 -3.74
CA SER A 77 6.87 19.55 -2.91
C SER A 77 7.17 19.27 -1.45
N THR A 78 7.22 20.31 -0.62
CA THR A 78 7.52 20.22 0.83
C THR A 78 6.28 20.28 1.72
N ALA A 79 5.10 20.56 1.17
CA ALA A 79 3.86 20.56 1.95
C ALA A 79 3.50 19.14 2.38
N ALA A 80 3.56 18.87 3.69
CA ALA A 80 3.03 17.65 4.30
C ALA A 80 1.52 17.54 3.96
N LYS A 81 1.18 16.58 3.12
CA LYS A 81 -0.18 16.28 2.66
C LYS A 81 -0.40 14.77 2.68
N GLY A 82 -1.66 14.37 2.80
CA GLY A 82 -2.08 12.98 2.91
C GLY A 82 -2.66 12.67 4.27
N THR A 83 -2.85 11.38 4.54
CA THR A 83 -3.46 10.88 5.76
C THR A 83 -2.39 10.49 6.79
N PRO A 84 -2.36 11.08 8.01
CA PRO A 84 -1.23 10.98 8.94
C PRO A 84 -0.67 9.57 9.18
N ALA A 85 -1.54 8.56 9.32
CA ALA A 85 -1.11 7.19 9.63
C ALA A 85 -0.32 6.48 8.51
N TYR A 86 -0.39 6.99 7.27
CA TYR A 86 0.27 6.42 6.10
C TYR A 86 1.43 7.29 5.59
N MET A 87 1.71 8.42 6.25
CA MET A 87 2.79 9.33 5.85
C MET A 87 4.15 8.71 6.18
N ALA A 88 5.07 8.83 5.22
CA ALA A 88 6.46 8.43 5.41
C ALA A 88 7.20 9.39 6.36
N PRO A 89 8.25 8.93 7.08
CA PRO A 89 9.00 9.77 8.02
C PRO A 89 9.52 11.07 7.41
N GLU A 90 10.05 11.02 6.19
CA GLU A 90 10.58 12.18 5.48
C GLU A 90 9.47 13.19 5.14
N VAL A 91 8.25 12.73 4.89
CA VAL A 91 7.09 13.60 4.63
C VAL A 91 6.65 14.31 5.91
N ILE A 92 6.72 13.62 7.05
CA ILE A 92 6.42 14.19 8.38
C ILE A 92 7.48 15.25 8.75
N SER A 93 8.75 15.00 8.44
CA SER A 93 9.86 15.93 8.67
C SER A 93 9.84 17.16 7.74
N GLY A 94 8.99 17.17 6.71
CA GLY A 94 8.90 18.25 5.73
C GLY A 94 9.94 18.18 4.62
N ASP A 95 10.59 17.03 4.45
CA ASP A 95 11.54 16.77 3.37
C ASP A 95 10.81 16.60 2.02
N GLU A 96 11.59 16.46 0.94
CA GLU A 96 11.08 16.31 -0.41
C GLU A 96 10.24 15.02 -0.58
N TYR A 97 9.02 15.19 -1.09
CA TYR A 97 8.17 14.07 -1.48
C TYR A 97 8.69 13.41 -2.77
N THR A 98 9.02 12.12 -2.70
CA THR A 98 9.45 11.32 -3.86
C THR A 98 8.58 10.07 -4.02
N TYR A 99 8.83 9.28 -5.07
CA TYR A 99 8.15 7.99 -5.30
C TYR A 99 8.23 7.05 -4.08
N SER A 100 9.30 7.10 -3.30
CA SER A 100 9.49 6.22 -2.14
C SER A 100 8.50 6.49 -1.01
N ALA A 101 7.90 7.68 -0.95
CA ALA A 101 6.86 7.98 0.04
C ALA A 101 5.56 7.22 -0.26
N ASP A 102 5.16 7.08 -1.53
CA ASP A 102 4.04 6.21 -1.91
C ASP A 102 4.33 4.73 -1.58
N VAL A 103 5.59 4.30 -1.71
CA VAL A 103 6.02 2.93 -1.33
C VAL A 103 5.85 2.69 0.17
N TYR A 104 6.18 3.68 1.00
CA TYR A 104 5.95 3.60 2.45
C TYR A 104 4.45 3.46 2.75
N SER A 105 3.63 4.31 2.13
CA SER A 105 2.17 4.26 2.29
C SER A 105 1.60 2.91 1.84
N TYR A 106 2.12 2.32 0.76
CA TYR A 106 1.79 0.96 0.34
C TYR A 106 2.12 -0.07 1.43
N GLY A 107 3.30 0.00 2.04
CA GLY A 107 3.67 -0.90 3.15
C GLY A 107 2.68 -0.86 4.32
N ILE A 108 2.27 0.34 4.73
CA ILE A 108 1.26 0.53 5.80
C ILE A 108 -0.10 -0.02 5.37
N LEU A 109 -0.55 0.27 4.15
CA LEU A 109 -1.80 -0.21 3.57
C LEU A 109 -1.86 -1.74 3.56
N ILE A 110 -0.80 -2.39 3.08
CA ILE A 110 -0.74 -3.87 3.05
C ILE A 110 -0.75 -4.44 4.47
N ASN A 111 -0.09 -3.83 5.44
CA ASN A 111 -0.20 -4.28 6.82
C ASN A 111 -1.65 -4.21 7.35
N GLU A 112 -2.39 -3.14 7.05
CA GLU A 112 -3.81 -3.00 7.40
C GLU A 112 -4.69 -4.06 6.70
N LEU A 113 -4.45 -4.32 5.41
CA LEU A 113 -5.15 -5.36 4.64
C LEU A 113 -5.03 -6.76 5.27
N PHE A 114 -3.84 -7.13 5.73
CA PHE A 114 -3.60 -8.45 6.32
C PHE A 114 -4.04 -8.53 7.78
N SER A 115 -3.77 -7.49 8.56
CA SER A 115 -4.08 -7.48 10.00
C SER A 115 -5.54 -7.16 10.32
N ALA A 116 -6.26 -6.49 9.41
CA ALA A 116 -7.55 -5.85 9.68
C ALA A 116 -7.53 -4.93 10.92
N LYS A 117 -6.36 -4.33 11.22
CA LYS A 117 -6.18 -3.37 12.31
C LYS A 117 -5.81 -2.01 11.74
N LYS A 118 -6.44 -0.95 12.25
CA LYS A 118 -6.14 0.42 11.82
C LYS A 118 -4.70 0.79 12.27
N PRO A 119 -3.85 1.32 11.38
CA PRO A 119 -2.48 1.66 11.73
C PRO A 119 -2.44 2.76 12.81
N PHE A 120 -1.62 2.55 13.84
CA PHE A 120 -1.42 3.48 14.96
C PHE A 120 -2.73 3.90 15.68
N SER A 121 -3.74 3.02 15.74
CA SER A 121 -5.04 3.31 16.36
C SER A 121 -4.97 3.63 17.86
N ASP A 122 -3.87 3.24 18.51
CA ASP A 122 -3.60 3.47 19.92
C ASP A 122 -2.82 4.77 20.20
N ALA A 123 -2.45 5.52 19.16
CA ALA A 123 -1.81 6.83 19.33
C ALA A 123 -2.87 7.88 19.76
N PRO A 124 -2.72 8.53 20.92
CA PRO A 124 -3.74 9.43 21.46
C PRO A 124 -3.86 10.77 20.72
N THR A 125 -2.81 11.16 19.99
CA THR A 125 -2.76 12.42 19.24
C THR A 125 -1.94 12.25 17.96
N LEU A 126 -2.12 13.16 16.99
CA LEU A 126 -1.28 13.23 15.80
C LEU A 126 0.21 13.44 16.14
N PHE A 127 0.49 14.25 17.16
CA PHE A 127 1.87 14.46 17.64
C PHE A 127 2.48 13.15 18.17
N ALA A 128 1.72 12.36 18.93
CA ALA A 128 2.18 11.06 19.40
C ALA A 128 2.40 10.08 18.24
N LEU A 129 1.51 10.07 17.25
CA LEU A 129 1.67 9.26 16.04
C LEU A 129 2.95 9.65 15.29
N PHE A 130 3.16 10.94 15.02
CA PHE A 130 4.34 11.42 14.31
C PHE A 130 5.63 11.08 15.04
N ASN A 131 5.70 11.29 16.35
CA ASN A 131 6.88 10.90 17.14
C ASN A 131 7.15 9.41 17.03
N ARG A 132 6.13 8.54 17.10
CA ARG A 132 6.31 7.10 16.93
C ARG A 132 6.89 6.76 15.55
N VAL A 133 6.39 7.37 14.48
CA VAL A 133 6.90 7.13 13.12
C VAL A 133 8.37 7.59 12.99
N LEU A 134 8.69 8.77 13.52
CA LEU A 134 10.03 9.35 13.51
C LEU A 134 11.02 8.56 14.39
N ASP A 135 10.55 7.98 15.50
CA ASP A 135 11.30 7.05 16.36
C ASP A 135 11.40 5.63 15.78
N ASN A 136 11.11 5.47 14.49
CA ASN A 136 11.14 4.20 13.76
C ASN A 136 10.21 3.11 14.32
N GLN A 137 9.15 3.50 15.05
CA GLN A 137 8.09 2.57 15.44
C GLN A 137 7.16 2.34 14.25
N ARG A 138 6.63 1.12 14.15
CA ARG A 138 5.73 0.68 13.07
C ARG A 138 4.53 -0.06 13.66
N PRO A 139 3.39 -0.14 12.94
CA PRO A 139 2.29 -0.99 13.35
C PRO A 139 2.73 -2.45 13.50
N GLU A 140 2.08 -3.18 14.41
CA GLU A 140 2.32 -4.60 14.59
C GLU A 140 2.00 -5.38 13.30
N ILE A 141 2.92 -6.25 12.86
CA ILE A 141 2.63 -7.28 11.87
C ILE A 141 2.11 -8.50 12.62
N THR A 142 0.83 -8.82 12.42
CA THR A 142 0.18 -9.93 13.12
C THR A 142 0.57 -11.28 12.54
N SER A 143 0.38 -12.36 13.31
CA SER A 143 0.61 -13.75 12.86
C SER A 143 -0.24 -14.18 11.66
N ASN A 144 -1.30 -13.44 11.34
CA ASN A 144 -2.13 -13.67 10.16
C ASN A 144 -1.45 -13.17 8.86
N THR A 145 -0.36 -12.41 8.96
CA THR A 145 0.38 -11.91 7.82
C THR A 145 1.41 -12.96 7.40
N PRO A 146 1.36 -13.49 6.17
CA PRO A 146 2.34 -14.46 5.71
C PRO A 146 3.78 -13.91 5.75
N PRO A 147 4.80 -14.74 6.03
CA PRO A 147 6.19 -14.29 6.17
C PRO A 147 6.71 -13.50 4.96
N GLN A 148 6.31 -13.88 3.75
CA GLN A 148 6.69 -13.21 2.51
C GLN A 148 6.14 -11.77 2.45
N PHE A 149 4.87 -11.58 2.85
CA PHE A 149 4.28 -10.25 2.99
C PHE A 149 4.87 -9.47 4.16
N ALA A 150 5.14 -10.13 5.30
CA ALA A 150 5.77 -9.49 6.45
C ALA A 150 7.16 -8.91 6.07
N SER A 151 7.94 -9.65 5.29
CA SER A 151 9.23 -9.15 4.76
C SER A 151 9.02 -8.02 3.75
N LEU A 152 8.08 -8.15 2.80
CA LEU A 152 7.80 -7.08 1.84
C LEU A 152 7.34 -5.78 2.52
N ILE A 153 6.41 -5.86 3.48
CA ILE A 153 5.95 -4.72 4.29
C ILE A 153 7.15 -4.04 4.96
N LYS A 154 8.05 -4.85 5.56
CA LYS A 154 9.26 -4.36 6.22
C LYS A 154 10.20 -3.57 5.30
N ASP A 155 10.37 -4.04 4.07
CA ASP A 155 11.20 -3.37 3.09
C ASP A 155 10.52 -2.07 2.59
N CYS A 156 9.19 -2.10 2.37
CA CYS A 156 8.42 -0.94 1.92
C CYS A 156 8.41 0.22 2.93
N TRP A 157 8.33 -0.05 4.24
CA TRP A 157 8.26 0.99 5.27
C TRP A 157 9.60 1.31 5.95
N CYS A 158 10.72 0.99 5.28
CA CYS A 158 12.07 1.31 5.76
C CYS A 158 12.21 2.82 6.04
N SER A 159 12.88 3.21 7.11
CA SER A 159 13.07 4.64 7.43
C SER A 159 13.86 5.37 6.36
N GLU A 160 14.86 4.71 5.77
CA GLU A 160 15.67 5.27 4.69
C GLU A 160 14.92 5.15 3.36
N PRO A 161 14.50 6.26 2.73
CA PRO A 161 13.62 6.20 1.56
C PRO A 161 14.26 5.50 0.34
N ASN A 162 15.57 5.65 0.18
CA ASN A 162 16.37 5.02 -0.88
C ASN A 162 16.59 3.51 -0.69
N LYS A 163 16.29 2.95 0.51
CA LYS A 163 16.34 1.51 0.76
C LYS A 163 15.01 0.82 0.46
N ARG A 164 13.94 1.57 0.24
CA ARG A 164 12.63 1.03 -0.12
C ARG A 164 12.66 0.52 -1.57
N PRO A 165 11.99 -0.60 -1.89
CA PRO A 165 11.90 -1.09 -3.25
C PRO A 165 11.05 -0.16 -4.12
N SER A 166 11.33 -0.08 -5.43
CA SER A 166 10.40 0.56 -6.37
C SER A 166 9.16 -0.31 -6.60
N PHE A 167 8.07 0.25 -7.14
CA PHE A 167 6.92 -0.57 -7.52
C PHE A 167 7.23 -1.59 -8.63
N ASP A 168 8.23 -1.35 -9.49
CA ASP A 168 8.72 -2.39 -10.42
C ASP A 168 9.28 -3.59 -9.63
N GLN A 169 10.15 -3.34 -8.65
CA GLN A 169 10.75 -4.39 -7.81
C GLN A 169 9.70 -5.11 -6.94
N ILE A 170 8.69 -4.38 -6.44
CA ILE A 170 7.57 -4.96 -5.68
C ILE A 170 6.77 -5.92 -6.58
N VAL A 171 6.41 -5.48 -7.79
CA VAL A 171 5.64 -6.32 -8.72
C VAL A 171 6.44 -7.56 -9.14
N GLU A 172 7.73 -7.41 -9.47
CA GLU A 172 8.62 -8.54 -9.76
C GLU A 172 8.68 -9.53 -8.60
N ARG A 173 8.80 -9.02 -7.36
CA ARG A 173 8.84 -9.87 -6.15
C ARG A 173 7.54 -10.63 -5.92
N LEU A 174 6.39 -9.98 -6.14
CA LEU A 174 5.08 -10.62 -6.00
C LEU A 174 4.78 -11.64 -7.11
N GLN A 175 5.55 -11.66 -8.19
CA GLN A 175 5.41 -12.61 -9.29
C GLN A 175 6.23 -13.88 -9.12
N ARG A 176 7.24 -13.85 -8.24
CA ARG A 176 8.14 -14.99 -8.05
C ARG A 176 7.38 -16.23 -7.59
N ASP A 177 7.86 -17.38 -8.03
CA ASP A 177 7.29 -18.68 -7.69
C ASP A 177 7.47 -19.05 -6.22
N ASP A 178 8.35 -18.36 -5.48
CA ASP A 178 8.55 -18.55 -4.03
C ASP A 178 7.60 -17.70 -3.18
N PHE A 179 6.84 -16.78 -3.80
CA PHE A 179 5.77 -16.02 -3.16
C PHE A 179 4.48 -16.86 -3.06
N ILE A 180 4.62 -18.10 -2.55
CA ILE A 180 3.49 -19.01 -2.32
C ILE A 180 2.95 -18.76 -0.93
N LEU A 181 1.64 -18.52 -0.85
CA LEU A 181 0.92 -18.47 0.41
C LEU A 181 0.03 -19.71 0.52
N ASP A 182 -0.08 -20.25 1.74
CA ASP A 182 -1.02 -21.32 2.03
C ASP A 182 -2.46 -20.82 1.83
N GLY A 183 -3.31 -21.64 1.20
CA GLY A 183 -4.72 -21.31 0.99
C GLY A 183 -5.02 -20.34 -0.15
N ILE A 184 -4.06 -20.09 -1.04
CA ILE A 184 -4.29 -19.34 -2.29
C ILE A 184 -4.77 -20.27 -3.41
N ASP A 185 -5.77 -19.81 -4.16
CA ASP A 185 -6.11 -20.38 -5.47
C ASP A 185 -5.09 -19.91 -6.52
N GLN A 186 -4.18 -20.80 -6.90
CA GLN A 186 -3.11 -20.50 -7.85
C GLN A 186 -3.64 -20.20 -9.26
N LYS A 187 -4.80 -20.75 -9.65
CA LYS A 187 -5.39 -20.50 -10.97
C LYS A 187 -5.92 -19.07 -11.04
N ASP A 188 -6.61 -18.64 -9.99
CA ASP A 188 -7.11 -17.28 -9.88
C ASP A 188 -5.96 -16.27 -9.88
N VAL A 189 -4.93 -16.48 -9.05
CA VAL A 189 -3.73 -15.63 -9.04
C VAL A 189 -3.05 -15.56 -10.41
N SER A 190 -2.91 -16.69 -11.11
CA SER A 190 -2.28 -16.71 -12.43
C SER A 190 -3.12 -15.97 -13.48
N SER A 191 -4.44 -16.11 -13.41
CA SER A 191 -5.39 -15.38 -14.25
C SER A 191 -5.26 -13.87 -14.00
N TYR A 192 -5.33 -13.45 -12.74
CA TYR A 192 -5.25 -12.04 -12.38
C TYR A 192 -3.90 -11.41 -12.71
N ARG A 193 -2.78 -12.13 -12.48
CA ARG A 193 -1.43 -11.68 -12.92
C ARG A 193 -1.38 -11.39 -14.41
N SER A 194 -2.07 -12.18 -15.22
CA SER A 194 -2.12 -11.98 -16.68
C SER A 194 -2.91 -10.73 -17.08
N ILE A 195 -3.94 -10.36 -16.31
CA ILE A 195 -4.76 -9.17 -16.54
C ILE A 195 -4.03 -7.90 -16.07
N ALA A 196 -3.55 -7.90 -14.82
CA ALA A 196 -2.98 -6.71 -14.19
C ALA A 196 -1.60 -6.31 -14.73
N ASN A 197 -0.86 -7.22 -15.38
CA ASN A 197 0.41 -6.90 -16.03
C ASN A 197 0.29 -6.14 -17.36
N VAL A 198 -0.90 -6.08 -17.95
CA VAL A 198 -1.13 -5.35 -19.21
C VAL A 198 -1.27 -3.83 -18.96
N VAL A 199 -1.33 -3.43 -17.69
CA VAL A 199 -1.45 -2.03 -17.24
C VAL A 199 -0.08 -1.43 -16.91
#